data_AF-A0A8K0JT84-F1
#
_entry.id   AF-A0A8K0JT84-F1
#
_cell.length_a   1.000
_cell.length_b   1.000
_cell.length_c   1.000
_cell.angle_alpha   90.00
_cell.angle_beta   90.00
_cell.angle_gamma   90.00
#
_symmetry.space_group_name_H-M   'P 1'
#
loop_
_entity.id
_entity.type
_entity.pdbx_description
1 polymer ?
#
loop_
_entity_poly.entity_id
_entity_poly.type
_entity_poly.pdbx_seq_one_letter_code
_entity_poly.pdbx_strand_id
1 'polypeptide(L)'
;MKILEIYLSRLGTTYRLKKRLVKEGLKNGSFLLFKKYSQKLKNSDVSESILRCSVIKKFSVSPRQLSAESHDHSKLWTVERVVAMNTLALVPAAFIFQSPFMDCLISLLLVMHSHWGLEAIIVDYMRPRVVGPVLPKVSMVQVAVEKILKGHCRYFTIHSFIHD
;
A
#
# COMPACT_ATOMS: atom_id res chain seq x y z
N MET A 1 5.00 -15.14 -52.47
CA MET A 1 3.82 -15.97 -52.11
C MET A 1 4.19 -17.38 -51.59
N LYS A 2 5.14 -18.10 -52.19
CA LYS A 2 5.58 -19.45 -51.74
C LYS A 2 6.11 -19.53 -50.30
N ILE A 3 6.71 -18.46 -49.77
CA ILE A 3 7.32 -18.45 -48.43
C ILE A 3 6.26 -18.47 -47.31
N LEU A 4 5.12 -17.79 -47.50
CA LEU A 4 4.04 -17.77 -46.52
C LEU A 4 3.30 -19.12 -46.43
N GLU A 5 3.09 -19.78 -47.56
CA GLU A 5 2.52 -21.13 -47.65
C GLU A 5 3.38 -22.18 -46.90
N ILE A 6 4.71 -22.07 -47.02
CA ILE A 6 5.65 -22.94 -46.29
C ILE A 6 5.55 -22.70 -44.77
N TYR A 7 5.39 -21.44 -44.35
CA TYR A 7 5.24 -21.08 -42.94
C TYR A 7 3.92 -21.57 -42.35
N LEU A 8 2.81 -21.35 -43.06
CA LEU A 8 1.49 -21.81 -42.63
C LEU A 8 1.40 -23.33 -42.63
N SER A 9 2.02 -24.02 -43.60
CA SER A 9 2.11 -25.49 -43.61
C SER A 9 2.96 -26.04 -42.45
N ARG A 10 4.04 -25.35 -42.04
CA ARG A 10 4.84 -25.70 -40.85
C ARG A 10 4.13 -25.44 -39.53
N LEU A 11 3.41 -24.33 -39.42
CA LEU A 11 2.56 -24.04 -38.25
C LEU A 11 1.41 -25.06 -38.14
N GLY A 12 0.85 -25.46 -39.29
CA GLY A 12 -0.19 -26.47 -39.43
C GLY A 12 0.21 -27.86 -38.90
N THR A 13 1.41 -28.30 -39.26
CA THR A 13 1.94 -29.61 -38.84
C THR A 13 2.33 -29.63 -37.36
N THR A 14 2.93 -28.54 -36.86
CA THR A 14 3.35 -28.45 -35.45
C THR A 14 2.18 -28.41 -34.47
N TYR A 15 1.09 -27.70 -34.76
CA TYR A 15 -0.10 -27.72 -33.88
C TYR A 15 -0.71 -29.13 -33.80
N ARG A 16 -0.78 -29.82 -34.95
CA ARG A 16 -1.41 -31.14 -35.06
C ARG A 16 -0.60 -32.20 -34.31
N LEU A 17 0.72 -32.09 -34.33
CA LEU A 17 1.62 -32.95 -33.56
C LEU A 17 1.53 -32.70 -32.06
N LYS A 18 1.51 -31.43 -31.61
CA LYS A 18 1.38 -31.08 -30.19
C LYS A 18 0.07 -31.62 -29.59
N LYS A 19 -1.04 -31.54 -30.34
CA LYS A 19 -2.34 -32.06 -29.91
C LYS A 19 -2.36 -33.59 -29.80
N ARG A 20 -1.67 -34.31 -30.71
CA ARG A 20 -1.54 -35.78 -30.63
C ARG A 20 -0.66 -36.21 -29.46
N LEU A 21 0.45 -35.51 -29.22
CA LEU A 21 1.37 -35.82 -28.12
C LEU A 21 0.76 -35.60 -26.73
N VAL A 22 -0.05 -34.56 -26.56
CA VAL A 22 -0.80 -34.35 -25.30
C VAL A 22 -1.85 -35.44 -25.11
N LYS A 23 -2.54 -35.86 -26.17
CA LYS A 23 -3.57 -36.91 -26.10
C LYS A 23 -2.99 -38.29 -25.78
N GLU A 24 -1.85 -38.64 -26.38
CA GLU A 24 -1.11 -39.88 -26.08
C GLU A 24 -0.45 -39.84 -24.70
N GLY A 25 0.06 -38.68 -24.29
CA GLY A 25 0.64 -38.48 -22.95
C GLY A 25 -0.38 -38.60 -21.82
N LEU A 26 -1.62 -38.16 -22.05
CA LEU A 26 -2.74 -38.34 -21.13
C LEU A 26 -3.20 -39.81 -21.05
N LYS A 27 -3.22 -40.52 -22.18
CA LYS A 27 -3.71 -41.90 -22.23
C LYS A 27 -2.77 -42.91 -21.56
N ASN A 28 -1.46 -42.64 -21.60
CA ASN A 28 -0.44 -43.55 -21.11
C ASN A 28 0.16 -43.15 -19.74
N GLY A 29 -0.38 -42.11 -19.08
CA GLY A 29 -0.02 -41.68 -17.71
C GLY A 29 1.45 -41.32 -17.46
N SER A 30 2.30 -41.41 -18.48
CA SER A 30 3.75 -41.36 -18.33
C SER A 30 4.28 -39.94 -18.49
N PHE A 31 4.12 -39.15 -17.43
CA PHE A 31 4.74 -37.84 -17.23
C PHE A 31 6.25 -37.84 -17.51
N LEU A 32 6.91 -38.98 -17.33
CA LEU A 32 8.33 -39.17 -17.61
C LEU A 32 8.70 -39.03 -19.09
N LEU A 33 7.83 -39.47 -20.02
CA LEU A 33 8.06 -39.25 -21.46
C LEU A 33 7.89 -37.77 -21.82
N PHE A 34 6.92 -37.09 -21.21
CA PHE A 34 6.73 -35.65 -21.38
C PHE A 34 7.96 -34.87 -20.87
N LYS A 35 8.52 -35.25 -19.70
CA LYS A 35 9.72 -34.62 -19.13
C LYS A 35 10.95 -34.85 -20.02
N LYS A 36 11.13 -36.07 -20.54
CA LYS A 36 12.25 -36.43 -21.42
C LYS A 36 12.18 -35.70 -22.78
N TYR A 37 10.98 -35.54 -23.34
CA TYR A 37 10.77 -34.76 -24.57
C TYR A 37 10.88 -33.25 -24.36
N SER A 38 10.40 -32.72 -23.23
CA SER A 38 10.52 -31.31 -22.84
C SER A 38 11.98 -30.88 -22.74
N GLN A 39 12.82 -31.73 -22.16
CA GLN A 39 14.25 -31.46 -22.03
C GLN A 39 14.98 -31.47 -23.38
N LYS A 40 14.52 -32.27 -24.36
CA LYS A 40 15.09 -32.30 -25.72
C LYS A 40 14.68 -31.08 -26.55
N LEU A 41 13.49 -30.51 -26.31
CA LEU A 41 13.05 -29.23 -26.89
C LEU A 41 13.84 -28.04 -26.34
N LYS A 42 14.35 -28.11 -25.11
CA LYS A 42 15.19 -27.08 -24.51
C LYS A 42 16.58 -26.95 -25.18
N ASN A 43 17.04 -27.99 -25.86
CA ASN A 43 18.39 -28.07 -26.45
C ASN A 43 18.43 -27.85 -27.98
N SER A 44 17.30 -27.55 -28.62
CA SER A 44 17.28 -27.17 -30.04
C SER A 44 17.01 -25.68 -30.16
N ASP A 45 17.68 -25.01 -31.11
CA ASP A 45 17.79 -23.57 -31.42
C ASP A 45 16.51 -22.70 -31.43
N VAL A 46 15.37 -23.25 -31.01
CA VAL A 46 14.08 -22.57 -30.85
C VAL A 46 14.08 -21.62 -29.64
N SER A 47 15.04 -21.76 -28.71
CA SER A 47 15.18 -20.83 -27.57
C SER A 47 15.51 -19.39 -28.01
N GLU A 48 16.31 -19.21 -29.08
CA GLU A 48 16.68 -17.89 -29.60
C GLU A 48 15.49 -17.16 -30.25
N SER A 49 14.60 -17.89 -30.91
CA SER A 49 13.46 -17.31 -31.65
C SER A 49 12.25 -16.99 -30.75
N ILE A 50 12.02 -17.75 -29.68
CA ILE A 50 10.94 -17.45 -28.70
C ILE A 50 11.32 -16.27 -27.79
N LEU A 51 12.62 -16.08 -27.50
CA LEU A 51 13.09 -14.93 -26.70
C LEU A 51 12.91 -13.59 -27.43
N ARG A 52 12.96 -13.55 -28.77
CA ARG A 52 12.70 -12.32 -29.54
C ARG A 52 11.23 -11.93 -29.61
N CYS A 53 10.30 -12.84 -29.30
CA CYS A 53 8.85 -12.59 -29.36
C CYS A 53 8.19 -12.49 -27.98
N SER A 54 8.94 -12.65 -26.88
CA SER A 54 8.39 -12.53 -25.54
C SER A 54 8.43 -11.07 -25.07
N VAL A 55 7.33 -10.36 -25.29
CA VAL A 55 6.89 -9.24 -24.45
C VAL A 55 6.53 -9.80 -23.07
N ILE A 56 7.52 -10.34 -22.36
CA ILE A 56 7.44 -10.71 -20.96
C ILE A 56 8.38 -9.75 -20.26
N LYS A 57 7.85 -8.57 -19.87
CA LYS A 57 8.56 -7.72 -18.92
C LYS A 57 8.72 -8.54 -17.64
N LYS A 58 9.96 -8.87 -17.29
CA LYS A 58 10.26 -9.42 -15.96
C LYS A 58 9.80 -8.37 -14.96
N PHE A 59 8.74 -8.64 -14.21
CA PHE A 59 8.38 -7.81 -13.07
C PHE A 59 9.56 -7.90 -12.10
N SER A 60 10.29 -6.80 -11.96
CA SER A 60 11.33 -6.68 -10.95
C SER A 60 10.64 -6.69 -9.60
N VAL A 61 10.56 -7.86 -8.98
CA VAL A 61 10.32 -7.99 -7.54
C VAL A 61 11.63 -7.65 -6.82
N SER A 62 12.14 -6.44 -7.02
CA SER A 62 13.18 -5.92 -6.14
C SER A 62 12.62 -5.95 -4.73
N PRO A 63 13.35 -6.47 -3.73
CA PRO A 63 12.96 -6.35 -2.33
C PRO A 63 12.54 -4.91 -2.09
N ARG A 64 11.36 -4.68 -1.51
CA ARG A 64 10.99 -3.33 -1.06
C ARG A 64 12.15 -2.85 -0.20
N GLN A 65 12.76 -1.73 -0.57
CA GLN A 65 13.66 -1.04 0.34
C GLN A 65 12.79 -0.66 1.55
N LEU A 66 12.78 -1.52 2.56
CA LEU A 66 12.29 -1.20 3.88
C LEU A 66 13.15 -0.02 4.31
N SER A 67 12.52 1.13 4.50
CA SER A 67 13.13 2.28 5.15
C SER A 67 13.90 1.75 6.36
N ALA A 68 15.20 1.99 6.38
CA ALA A 68 16.11 1.48 7.39
C ALA A 68 15.89 2.22 8.71
N GLU A 69 14.71 2.06 9.31
CA GLU A 69 14.39 2.42 10.69
C GLU A 69 13.13 1.63 11.06
N SER A 70 13.29 0.59 11.87
CA SER A 70 12.21 -0.30 12.32
C SER A 70 11.33 0.39 13.38
N HIS A 71 10.86 1.59 13.10
CA HIS A 71 9.81 2.22 13.89
C HIS A 71 8.48 1.60 13.45
N ASP A 72 7.71 1.05 14.39
CA ASP A 72 6.43 0.36 14.13
C ASP A 72 5.35 1.35 13.63
N HIS A 73 5.49 1.86 12.41
CA HIS A 73 4.54 2.79 11.77
C HIS A 73 3.14 2.19 11.65
N SER A 74 3.02 0.86 11.58
CA SER A 74 1.74 0.14 11.58
C SER A 74 0.96 0.34 12.88
N LYS A 75 1.64 0.40 14.02
CA LYS A 75 1.00 0.64 15.32
C LYS A 75 0.51 2.08 15.40
N LEU A 76 1.33 3.02 14.96
CA LEU A 76 1.01 4.45 14.95
C LEU A 76 -0.22 4.73 14.07
N TRP A 77 -0.26 4.15 12.87
CA TRP A 77 -1.41 4.20 11.97
C TRP A 77 -2.69 3.61 12.59
N THR A 78 -2.57 2.50 13.32
CA THR A 78 -3.73 1.89 14.02
C THR A 78 -4.27 2.84 15.10
N VAL A 79 -3.38 3.45 15.89
CA VAL A 79 -3.75 4.42 16.92
C VAL A 79 -4.46 5.63 16.32
N GLU A 80 -3.98 6.16 15.19
CA GLU A 80 -4.67 7.24 14.49
C GLU A 80 -6.11 6.89 14.11
N ARG A 81 -6.34 5.68 13.60
CA ARG A 81 -7.69 5.23 13.23
C ARG A 81 -8.60 5.12 14.45
N VAL A 82 -8.09 4.59 15.56
CA VAL A 82 -8.84 4.50 16.82
C VAL A 82 -9.22 5.89 17.32
N VAL A 83 -8.29 6.84 17.30
CA VAL A 83 -8.57 8.24 17.70
C VAL A 83 -9.57 8.91 16.77
N ALA A 84 -9.50 8.67 15.45
CA ALA A 84 -10.47 9.19 14.49
C ALA A 84 -11.89 8.62 14.71
N MET A 85 -12.00 7.30 14.93
CA MET A 85 -13.28 6.65 15.22
C MET A 85 -13.88 7.15 16.53
N ASN A 86 -13.07 7.29 17.57
CA ASN A 86 -13.52 7.83 18.85
C ASN A 86 -14.01 9.27 18.70
N THR A 87 -13.25 10.12 18.01
CA THR A 87 -13.67 11.52 17.78
C THR A 87 -15.01 11.56 17.06
N LEU A 88 -15.21 10.72 16.03
CA LEU A 88 -16.48 10.65 15.30
C LEU A 88 -17.65 10.16 16.17
N ALA A 89 -17.42 9.16 17.03
CA ALA A 89 -18.45 8.63 17.93
C ALA A 89 -18.79 9.60 19.07
N LEU A 90 -17.82 10.39 19.53
CA LEU A 90 -18.00 11.36 20.60
C LEU A 90 -18.85 12.56 20.17
N VAL A 91 -18.80 12.98 18.91
CA VAL A 91 -19.61 14.10 18.41
C VAL A 91 -21.11 13.91 18.71
N PRO A 92 -21.78 12.83 18.25
CA PRO A 92 -23.18 12.59 18.61
C PRO A 92 -23.38 12.29 20.10
N ALA A 93 -22.42 11.64 20.75
CA ALA A 93 -22.52 11.34 22.19
C ALA A 93 -22.54 12.61 23.06
N ALA A 94 -21.77 13.63 22.68
CA ALA A 94 -21.75 14.93 23.37
C ALA A 94 -23.08 15.70 23.24
N PHE A 95 -23.83 15.49 22.14
CA PHE A 95 -25.17 16.07 22.00
C PHE A 95 -26.21 15.40 22.91
N ILE A 96 -26.05 14.10 23.20
CA ILE A 96 -27.00 13.35 24.05
C ILE A 96 -26.64 13.54 25.53
N PHE A 97 -25.35 13.52 25.87
CA PHE A 97 -24.85 13.62 27.24
C PHE A 97 -23.95 14.85 27.39
N GLN A 98 -24.56 15.98 27.72
CA GLN A 98 -23.86 17.22 28.05
C GLN A 98 -23.29 17.12 29.45
N SER A 99 -21.99 16.83 29.54
CA SER A 99 -21.27 16.81 30.81
C SER A 99 -19.89 17.44 30.62
N PRO A 100 -19.36 18.11 31.66
CA PRO A 100 -18.06 18.78 31.58
C PRO A 100 -16.91 17.80 31.26
N PHE A 101 -17.07 16.52 31.64
CA PHE A 101 -16.13 15.46 31.29
C PHE A 101 -16.14 15.13 29.79
N MET A 102 -17.32 15.06 29.18
CA MET A 102 -17.45 14.79 27.73
C MET A 102 -16.92 15.94 26.89
N ASP A 103 -17.11 17.19 27.33
CA ASP A 103 -16.56 18.38 26.66
C ASP A 103 -15.03 18.41 26.70
N CYS A 104 -14.43 17.97 27.81
CA CYS A 104 -12.98 17.82 27.92
C CYS A 104 -12.47 16.68 27.02
N LEU A 105 -13.18 15.54 27.01
CA LEU A 105 -12.81 14.36 26.23
C LEU A 105 -12.82 14.65 24.72
N ILE A 106 -13.89 15.27 24.20
CA ILE A 106 -14.02 15.61 22.78
C ILE A 106 -12.97 16.64 22.36
N SER A 107 -12.71 17.64 23.20
CA SER A 107 -11.65 18.63 22.95
C SER A 107 -10.27 17.98 22.88
N LEU A 108 -9.94 17.10 23.82
CA LEU A 108 -8.64 16.42 23.86
C LEU A 108 -8.42 15.51 22.65
N LEU A 109 -9.44 14.73 22.28
CA LEU A 109 -9.40 13.84 21.11
C LEU A 109 -9.33 14.62 19.80
N LEU A 110 -10.09 15.71 19.66
CA LEU A 110 -10.06 16.56 18.48
C LEU A 110 -8.68 17.21 18.28
N VAL A 111 -8.05 17.67 19.36
CA VAL A 111 -6.70 18.22 19.32
C VAL A 111 -5.67 17.15 18.93
N MET A 112 -5.73 15.96 19.54
CA MET A 112 -4.82 14.86 19.15
C MET A 112 -5.03 14.42 17.70
N HIS A 113 -6.28 14.34 17.22
CA HIS A 113 -6.59 13.99 15.84
C HIS A 113 -6.05 15.05 14.86
N SER A 114 -6.24 16.33 15.19
CA SER A 114 -5.75 17.45 14.37
C SER A 114 -4.24 17.51 14.34
N HIS A 115 -3.56 17.20 15.46
CA HIS A 115 -2.10 17.17 15.54
C HIS A 115 -1.47 16.23 14.50
N TRP A 116 -1.87 14.96 14.52
CA TRP A 116 -1.34 13.97 13.59
C TRP A 116 -1.83 14.20 12.15
N GLY A 117 -3.06 14.70 11.97
CA GLY A 117 -3.57 15.05 10.65
C GLY A 117 -2.78 16.20 10.00
N LEU A 118 -2.45 17.23 10.77
CA LEU A 118 -1.67 18.38 10.30
C LEU A 118 -0.22 17.98 10.03
N GLU A 119 0.39 17.15 10.87
CA GLU A 119 1.74 16.62 10.65
C GLU A 119 1.85 15.90 9.30
N ALA A 120 0.88 15.04 8.97
CA ALA A 120 0.84 14.35 7.68
C ALA A 120 0.73 15.33 6.49
N ILE A 121 -0.17 16.33 6.59
CA ILE A 121 -0.33 17.36 5.55
C ILE A 121 0.98 18.15 5.37
N ILE A 122 1.63 18.53 6.46
CA ILE A 122 2.89 19.26 6.43
C ILE A 122 3.96 18.42 5.74
N VAL A 123 4.11 17.15 6.10
CA VAL A 123 5.11 16.25 5.49
C VAL A 123 4.87 16.07 3.98
N ASP A 124 3.61 16.00 3.55
CA ASP A 124 3.26 15.82 2.15
C ASP A 124 3.49 17.09 1.30
N TYR A 125 3.12 18.26 1.81
CA TYR A 125 3.14 19.51 1.03
C TYR A 125 4.39 20.37 1.26
N MET A 126 5.02 20.34 2.43
CA MET A 126 6.23 21.13 2.75
C MET A 126 7.51 20.40 2.32
N ARG A 127 7.55 19.88 1.10
CA ARG A 127 8.74 19.19 0.58
C ARG A 127 9.86 20.22 0.34
N PRO A 128 11.10 20.00 0.86
CA PRO A 128 12.19 20.99 0.75
C PRO A 128 12.51 21.46 -0.68
N ARG A 129 12.20 20.63 -1.68
CA ARG A 129 12.34 20.96 -3.11
C ARG A 129 11.41 22.11 -3.56
N VAL A 130 10.25 22.28 -2.94
CA VAL A 130 9.21 23.24 -3.34
C VAL A 130 9.23 24.49 -2.45
N VAL A 131 9.42 24.31 -1.14
CA VAL A 131 9.28 25.39 -0.14
C VAL A 131 10.60 25.91 0.42
N GLY A 132 11.73 25.35 -0.01
CA GLY A 132 13.05 25.68 0.51
C GLY A 132 13.35 25.05 1.89
N PRO A 133 14.58 25.20 2.39
CA PRO A 133 15.09 24.43 3.54
C PRO A 133 14.66 24.96 4.93
N VAL A 134 14.00 26.12 4.99
CA VAL A 134 13.70 26.83 6.25
C VAL A 134 12.26 26.62 6.75
N LEU A 135 11.29 26.42 5.86
CA LEU A 135 9.88 26.21 6.23
C LEU A 135 9.60 24.90 7.02
N PRO A 136 10.24 23.75 6.72
CA PRO A 136 10.01 22.52 7.46
C PRO A 136 10.43 22.58 8.94
N LYS A 137 11.26 23.56 9.32
CA LYS A 137 11.68 23.78 10.71
C LYS A 137 10.65 24.57 11.51
N VAL A 138 9.89 25.43 10.84
CA VAL A 138 8.84 26.27 11.47
C VAL A 138 7.58 25.45 11.72
N SER A 139 7.29 24.45 10.88
CA SER A 139 6.12 23.59 11.06
C SER A 139 6.15 22.75 12.35
N MET A 140 7.34 22.47 12.89
CA MET A 140 7.52 21.85 14.22
C MET A 140 7.05 22.76 15.39
N VAL A 141 6.83 24.05 15.15
CA VAL A 141 6.30 24.99 16.16
C VAL A 141 4.78 24.84 16.35
N GLN A 142 4.06 24.30 15.37
CA GLN A 142 2.61 24.09 15.46
C GLN A 142 2.20 23.20 16.65
N VAL A 143 3.07 22.27 17.03
CA VAL A 143 2.92 21.35 18.17
C VAL A 143 2.86 22.07 19.53
N ALA A 144 3.35 23.32 19.62
CA ALA A 144 3.30 24.10 20.84
C ALA A 144 1.93 24.75 21.08
N VAL A 145 1.21 25.11 20.01
CA VAL A 145 -0.10 25.78 20.08
C VAL A 145 -1.17 24.84 20.66
N GLU A 146 -1.10 23.56 20.30
CA GLU A 146 -2.03 22.53 20.78
C GLU A 146 -1.88 22.23 22.28
N LYS A 147 -0.69 22.41 22.84
CA LYS A 147 -0.44 22.25 24.29
C LYS A 147 -1.18 23.31 25.11
N ILE A 148 -1.31 24.52 24.56
CA ILE A 148 -2.03 25.63 25.20
C ILE A 148 -3.54 25.34 25.20
N LEU A 149 -4.06 24.76 24.13
CA LEU A 149 -5.48 24.40 24.01
C LEU A 149 -5.90 23.30 24.99
N LYS A 150 -5.03 22.30 25.24
CA LYS A 150 -5.25 21.29 26.31
C LYS A 150 -5.22 21.89 27.73
N GLY A 151 -4.45 22.95 27.94
CA GLY A 151 -4.47 23.71 29.20
C GLY A 151 -5.84 24.34 29.44
N HIS A 152 -6.38 25.02 28.42
CA HIS A 152 -7.65 25.74 28.50
C HIS A 152 -8.83 24.85 28.92
N CYS A 153 -8.95 23.62 28.42
CA CYS A 153 -10.04 22.73 28.84
C CYS A 153 -9.99 22.34 30.32
N ARG A 154 -8.80 22.13 30.90
CA ARG A 154 -8.71 21.87 32.36
C ARG A 154 -9.00 23.11 33.18
N TYR A 155 -8.52 24.27 32.75
CA TYR A 155 -8.83 25.53 33.44
C TYR A 155 -10.33 25.86 33.41
N PHE A 156 -10.97 25.68 32.26
CA PHE A 156 -12.39 26.00 32.07
C PHE A 156 -13.30 25.07 32.90
N THR A 157 -13.04 23.75 32.91
CA THR A 157 -13.83 22.81 33.72
C THR A 157 -13.66 23.02 35.23
N ILE A 158 -12.45 23.31 35.71
CA ILE A 158 -12.21 23.53 37.15
C ILE A 158 -12.80 24.87 37.60
N HIS A 159 -12.73 25.90 36.76
CA HIS A 159 -13.34 27.21 37.04
C HIS A 159 -14.87 27.14 37.06
N SER A 160 -15.50 26.43 36.10
CA SER A 160 -16.96 26.22 36.10
C SER A 160 -17.44 25.40 37.30
N PHE A 161 -16.68 24.39 37.75
CA PHE A 161 -17.03 23.58 38.93
C PHE A 161 -16.87 24.31 40.27
N ILE A 162 -16.08 25.38 40.32
CA ILE A 162 -15.88 26.18 41.55
C ILE A 162 -16.98 27.22 41.76
N HIS A 163 -17.72 27.55 40.71
CA HIS A 163 -18.76 28.58 40.71
C HIS A 163 -20.19 28.04 40.71
N ASP A 164 -20.36 26.70 40.72
CA ASP A 164 -21.61 25.97 40.96
C ASP A 164 -21.61 25.36 42.38
#